data_AF-A0A6C2TXA1-F1
#
_entry.id   AF-A0A6C2TXA1-F1
#
_cell.length_a   1.000
_cell.length_b   1.000
_cell.length_c   1.000
_cell.angle_alpha   90.00
_cell.angle_beta   90.00
_cell.angle_gamma   90.00
#
_symmetry.space_group_name_H-M   'P 1'
#
loop_
_entity.id
_entity.type
_entity.pdbx_description
1 polymer ?
#
loop_
_entity_poly.entity_id
_entity_poly.type
_entity_poly.pdbx_seq_one_letter_code
_entity_poly.pdbx_strand_id
1 'polypeptide(L)'
;MGIEKRKSPSGYFELSSPELTAIDLLIYYRQCGGVAAVVPVLEELIELMDGVRLARMIGVDIHTAPVQRLGFILDVVLGEGELGAAVMSVLEKRDYFHIPLVPGVKNGNCPIDSKWKINVNADLEDEL
;
A
#
# COMPACT_ATOMS: atom_id res chain seq x y z
N MET A 1 -26.91 -3.39 32.57
CA MET A 1 -26.50 -2.36 31.58
C MET A 1 -25.61 -3.03 30.57
N GLY A 2 -25.88 -2.78 29.29
CA GLY A 2 -25.64 -3.69 28.17
C GLY A 2 -24.17 -3.88 27.81
N ILE A 3 -23.76 -5.14 27.80
CA ILE A 3 -22.50 -5.63 27.24
C ILE A 3 -22.85 -6.30 25.92
N GLU A 4 -22.63 -5.60 24.81
CA GLU A 4 -22.78 -6.20 23.50
C GLU A 4 -21.43 -6.78 23.07
N LYS A 5 -21.28 -8.10 23.28
CA LYS A 5 -20.16 -8.89 22.76
C LYS A 5 -20.53 -9.40 21.37
N ARG A 6 -19.87 -8.90 20.32
CA ARG A 6 -19.88 -9.52 18.99
C ARG A 6 -18.57 -10.29 18.80
N LYS A 7 -18.62 -11.61 18.86
CA LYS A 7 -17.59 -12.51 18.31
C LYS A 7 -18.13 -13.09 17.01
N SER A 8 -17.35 -13.02 15.93
CA SER A 8 -17.60 -13.68 14.64
C SER A 8 -16.45 -14.63 14.30
N PRO A 9 -16.68 -15.80 13.69
CA PRO A 9 -15.68 -16.89 13.56
C PRO A 9 -14.76 -16.80 12.32
N SER A 10 -14.78 -15.70 11.57
CA SER A 10 -13.88 -15.45 10.44
C SER A 10 -13.43 -13.99 10.52
N GLY A 11 -12.12 -13.74 10.55
CA GLY A 11 -11.50 -12.49 11.00
C GLY A 11 -12.09 -11.20 10.42
N TYR A 12 -12.29 -10.22 11.31
CA TYR A 12 -12.38 -8.77 11.07
C TYR A 12 -12.90 -8.33 9.70
N PHE A 13 -14.21 -8.48 9.46
CA PHE A 13 -14.94 -7.61 8.55
C PHE A 13 -15.55 -6.47 9.39
N GLU A 14 -14.77 -5.43 9.67
CA GLU A 14 -15.26 -4.16 10.24
C GLU A 14 -15.02 -3.08 9.19
N LEU A 15 -16.11 -2.61 8.57
CA LEU A 15 -16.25 -1.37 7.79
C LEU A 15 -14.92 -0.81 7.23
N SER A 16 -14.55 -1.19 6.01
CA SER A 16 -13.25 -0.88 5.40
C SER A 16 -12.89 0.59 5.55
N SER A 17 -11.99 0.89 6.47
CA SER A 17 -11.41 2.23 6.62
C SER A 17 -10.64 2.58 5.34
N PRO A 18 -10.51 3.87 4.96
CA PRO A 18 -9.82 4.23 3.73
C PRO A 18 -8.39 3.67 3.68
N GLU A 19 -7.73 3.53 4.83
CA GLU A 19 -6.40 2.92 4.92
C GLU A 19 -6.40 1.41 4.60
N LEU A 20 -7.41 0.69 5.07
CA LEU A 20 -7.54 -0.74 4.79
C LEU A 20 -7.91 -0.96 3.32
N THR A 21 -8.82 -0.15 2.79
CA THR A 21 -9.18 -0.15 1.37
C THR A 21 -7.96 0.12 0.48
N ALA A 22 -7.13 1.10 0.82
CA ALA A 22 -5.88 1.40 0.12
C ALA A 22 -4.92 0.20 0.09
N ILE A 23 -4.77 -0.48 1.23
CA ILE A 23 -3.94 -1.70 1.35
C ILE A 23 -4.55 -2.83 0.50
N ASP A 24 -5.85 -3.05 0.59
CA ASP A 24 -6.58 -4.07 -0.17
C ASP A 24 -6.45 -3.86 -1.68
N LEU A 25 -6.55 -2.62 -2.16
CA LEU A 25 -6.35 -2.29 -3.57
C LEU A 25 -4.96 -2.71 -4.07
N LEU A 26 -3.92 -2.56 -3.24
CA LEU A 26 -2.57 -3.03 -3.59
C LEU A 26 -2.29 -4.50 -3.31
N ILE A 27 -3.07 -5.16 -2.46
CA ILE A 27 -3.04 -6.61 -2.33
C ILE A 27 -3.68 -7.23 -3.58
N TYR A 28 -4.79 -6.64 -4.04
CA TYR A 28 -5.61 -7.14 -5.14
C TYR A 28 -5.46 -6.36 -6.46
N TYR A 29 -4.37 -5.60 -6.63
CA TYR A 29 -4.11 -4.77 -7.83
C TYR A 29 -4.28 -5.55 -9.14
N ARG A 30 -3.97 -6.86 -9.18
CA ARG A 30 -4.20 -7.71 -10.37
C ARG A 30 -5.67 -7.79 -10.80
N GLN A 31 -6.59 -7.72 -9.85
CA GLN A 31 -8.03 -7.73 -10.09
C GLN A 31 -8.55 -6.33 -10.45
N CYS A 32 -7.85 -5.28 -10.02
CA CYS A 32 -8.17 -3.88 -10.31
C CYS A 32 -7.63 -3.39 -11.67
N GLY A 33 -7.00 -4.24 -12.48
CA GLY A 33 -6.42 -3.85 -13.76
C GLY A 33 -4.95 -3.44 -13.71
N GLY A 34 -4.27 -3.62 -12.58
CA GLY A 34 -2.85 -3.31 -12.40
C GLY A 34 -2.60 -2.33 -11.26
N VAL A 35 -1.33 -1.97 -11.07
CA VAL A 35 -0.96 -0.95 -10.06
C VAL A 35 -1.38 0.44 -10.54
N ALA A 36 -1.28 0.72 -11.84
CA ALA A 36 -1.65 2.00 -12.45
C ALA A 36 -3.12 2.37 -12.18
N ALA A 37 -4.04 1.42 -12.33
CA ALA A 37 -5.47 1.64 -12.06
C ALA A 37 -5.80 1.92 -10.58
N VAL A 38 -4.91 1.54 -9.66
CA VAL A 38 -5.08 1.76 -8.22
C VAL A 38 -4.62 3.17 -7.80
N VAL A 39 -3.67 3.78 -8.53
CA VAL A 39 -3.11 5.11 -8.23
C VAL A 39 -4.19 6.20 -8.12
N PRO A 40 -5.07 6.42 -9.11
CA PRO A 40 -6.06 7.50 -9.03
C PRO A 40 -7.08 7.27 -7.91
N VAL A 41 -7.39 6.01 -7.61
CA VAL A 41 -8.28 5.67 -6.48
C VAL A 41 -7.58 5.98 -5.15
N LEU A 42 -6.29 5.65 -5.04
CA LEU A 42 -5.48 6.03 -3.87
C LEU A 42 -5.43 7.55 -3.71
N GLU A 43 -5.26 8.30 -4.80
CA GLU A 43 -5.23 9.77 -4.78
C GLU A 43 -6.49 10.39 -4.17
N GLU A 44 -7.68 9.84 -4.45
CA GLU A 44 -8.90 10.30 -3.79
C GLU A 44 -8.99 9.84 -2.32
N LEU A 45 -8.38 8.69 -2.00
CA LEU A 45 -8.42 8.14 -0.65
C LEU A 45 -7.42 8.81 0.30
N ILE A 46 -6.28 9.33 -0.16
CA ILE A 46 -5.26 9.95 0.71
C ILE A 46 -5.83 11.08 1.55
N GLU A 47 -6.77 11.87 0.99
CA GLU A 47 -7.43 12.98 1.71
C GLU A 47 -8.26 12.52 2.91
N LEU A 48 -8.67 11.25 2.92
CA LEU A 48 -9.46 10.63 3.98
C LEU A 48 -8.62 9.74 4.90
N MET A 49 -7.36 9.47 4.52
CA MET A 49 -6.46 8.58 5.23
C MET A 49 -5.73 9.31 6.36
N ASP A 50 -5.47 8.58 7.43
CA ASP A 50 -4.64 9.04 8.54
C ASP A 50 -3.36 8.19 8.64
N GLY A 51 -2.19 8.84 8.62
CA GLY A 51 -0.91 8.15 8.65
C GLY A 51 -0.70 7.27 9.89
N VAL A 52 -1.23 7.68 11.05
CA VAL A 52 -1.11 6.91 12.30
C VAL A 52 -1.95 5.63 12.21
N ARG A 53 -3.18 5.73 11.70
CA ARG A 53 -4.04 4.56 11.43
C ARG A 53 -3.42 3.65 10.38
N LEU A 54 -2.89 4.22 9.30
CA LEU A 54 -2.23 3.46 8.25
C LEU A 54 -1.04 2.64 8.79
N ALA A 55 -0.14 3.28 9.55
CA ALA A 55 0.99 2.60 10.18
C ALA A 55 0.52 1.49 11.14
N ARG A 56 -0.53 1.74 11.92
CA ARG A 56 -1.11 0.72 12.79
C ARG A 56 -1.64 -0.47 11.99
N MET A 57 -2.41 -0.23 10.93
CA MET A 57 -3.00 -1.27 10.06
C MET A 57 -1.92 -2.15 9.43
N ILE A 58 -0.90 -1.51 8.85
CA ILE A 58 0.25 -2.20 8.25
C ILE A 58 0.97 -3.08 9.28
N GLY A 59 1.09 -2.57 10.51
CA GLY A 59 1.79 -3.23 11.61
C GLY A 59 1.17 -4.54 12.08
N VAL A 60 -0.13 -4.77 11.85
CA VAL A 60 -0.85 -5.94 12.41
C VAL A 60 -0.49 -7.25 11.72
N ASP A 61 -0.72 -7.37 10.40
CA ASP A 61 -0.50 -8.65 9.68
C ASP A 61 -0.38 -8.49 8.15
N ILE A 62 0.05 -7.32 7.66
CA ILE A 62 0.17 -7.10 6.21
C ILE A 62 1.55 -7.54 5.72
N HIS A 63 1.61 -8.28 4.60
CA HIS A 63 2.86 -8.66 3.95
C HIS A 63 3.72 -7.43 3.58
N THR A 64 5.04 -7.55 3.68
CA THR A 64 5.96 -6.43 3.43
C THR A 64 5.93 -5.91 1.99
N ALA A 65 5.71 -6.79 1.00
CA ALA A 65 5.71 -6.40 -0.41
C ALA A 65 4.62 -5.38 -0.81
N PRO A 66 3.32 -5.60 -0.52
CA PRO A 66 2.29 -4.60 -0.80
C PRO A 66 2.50 -3.30 -0.01
N VAL A 67 3.06 -3.38 1.19
CA VAL A 67 3.39 -2.21 2.03
C VAL A 67 4.47 -1.35 1.41
N GLN A 68 5.54 -1.96 0.88
CA GLN A 68 6.56 -1.23 0.14
C GLN A 68 5.96 -0.50 -1.05
N ARG A 69 5.14 -1.19 -1.85
CA ARG A 69 4.47 -0.57 -3.02
C ARG A 69 3.59 0.59 -2.61
N LEU A 70 2.83 0.43 -1.52
CA LEU A 70 1.98 1.50 -0.99
C LEU A 70 2.81 2.71 -0.62
N GLY A 71 3.89 2.51 0.15
CA GLY A 71 4.76 3.58 0.57
C GLY A 71 5.40 4.32 -0.61
N PHE A 72 5.86 3.59 -1.63
CA PHE A 72 6.40 4.19 -2.85
C PHE A 72 5.34 4.99 -3.63
N ILE A 73 4.13 4.45 -3.80
CA ILE A 73 3.06 5.15 -4.52
C ILE A 73 2.66 6.41 -3.76
N LEU A 74 2.49 6.33 -2.44
CA LEU A 74 2.15 7.50 -1.63
C LEU A 74 3.25 8.57 -1.67
N ASP A 75 4.49 8.20 -1.42
CA ASP A 75 5.61 9.13 -1.27
C ASP A 75 6.16 9.68 -2.59
N VAL A 76 6.26 8.83 -3.63
CA VAL A 76 6.92 9.16 -4.90
C VAL A 76 5.90 9.51 -5.99
N VAL A 77 4.80 8.75 -6.10
CA VAL A 77 3.81 8.94 -7.18
C VAL A 77 2.80 10.03 -6.82
N LEU A 78 2.25 9.96 -5.61
CA LEU A 78 1.22 10.90 -5.13
C LEU A 78 1.82 12.10 -4.36
N GLY A 79 3.11 12.05 -4.01
CA GLY A 79 3.79 13.12 -3.29
C GLY A 79 3.36 13.29 -1.82
N GLU A 80 2.62 12.33 -1.27
CA GLU A 80 2.17 12.27 0.12
C GLU A 80 3.27 11.73 1.04
N GLY A 81 4.23 12.60 1.33
CA GLY A 81 5.38 12.28 2.18
C GLY A 81 5.00 11.96 3.63
N GLU A 82 3.87 12.45 4.16
CA GLU A 82 3.44 12.17 5.53
C GLU A 82 2.95 10.72 5.67
N LEU A 83 2.05 10.29 4.78
CA LEU A 83 1.60 8.89 4.70
C LEU A 83 2.76 7.95 4.33
N GLY A 84 3.63 8.37 3.41
CA GLY A 84 4.87 7.67 3.08
C GLY A 84 5.76 7.46 4.32
N ALA A 85 6.04 8.51 5.08
CA ALA A 85 6.84 8.41 6.30
C ALA A 85 6.21 7.45 7.33
N ALA A 86 4.88 7.48 7.46
CA ALA A 86 4.18 6.56 8.35
C ALA A 86 4.38 5.09 7.94
N VAL A 87 4.28 4.79 6.64
CA VAL A 87 4.53 3.45 6.09
C VAL A 87 6.00 3.04 6.31
N MET A 88 6.94 3.94 6.05
CA MET A 88 8.37 3.72 6.22
C MET A 88 8.72 3.38 7.67
N SER A 89 8.11 4.06 8.64
CA SER A 89 8.35 3.82 10.08
C SER A 89 7.98 2.39 10.53
N VAL A 90 7.09 1.72 9.79
CA VAL A 90 6.73 0.31 10.03
C VAL A 90 7.64 -0.61 9.24
N LEU A 91 8.01 -0.22 8.03
CA LEU A 91 8.92 -0.95 7.15
C LEU A 91 10.33 -1.06 7.72
N GLU A 92 10.85 -0.01 8.36
CA GLU A 92 12.15 -0.02 9.03
C GLU A 92 12.23 -1.02 10.20
N LYS A 93 11.08 -1.43 10.75
CA LYS A 93 11.00 -2.46 11.80
C LYS A 93 10.96 -3.87 11.23
N ARG A 94 10.97 -4.03 9.91
CA ARG A 94 10.87 -5.29 9.19
C ARG A 94 12.05 -5.43 8.24
N ASP A 95 12.45 -6.66 7.96
CA ASP A 95 13.37 -6.92 6.85
C ASP A 95 12.60 -6.87 5.52
N TYR A 96 13.09 -6.04 4.59
CA TYR A 96 12.51 -5.85 3.27
C TYR A 96 13.56 -5.80 2.17
N PHE A 97 13.20 -6.32 1.00
CA PHE A 97 14.08 -6.55 -0.14
C PHE A 97 13.61 -5.81 -1.38
N HIS A 98 14.44 -5.82 -2.42
CA HIS A 98 14.06 -5.23 -3.71
C HIS A 98 12.90 -5.98 -4.33
N ILE A 99 11.81 -5.26 -4.60
CA ILE A 99 10.62 -5.81 -5.26
C ILE A 99 10.31 -5.03 -6.54
N PRO A 100 9.72 -5.69 -7.56
CA PRO A 100 9.17 -4.98 -8.71
C PRO A 100 7.91 -4.19 -8.32
N LEU A 101 7.78 -2.98 -8.88
CA LEU A 101 6.57 -2.16 -8.79
C LEU A 101 5.37 -2.93 -9.36
N VAL A 102 5.47 -3.38 -10.61
CA VAL A 102 4.45 -4.20 -11.28
C VAL A 102 4.96 -5.63 -11.48
N PRO A 103 4.48 -6.62 -10.70
CA PRO A 103 4.98 -7.99 -10.80
C PRO A 103 4.43 -8.71 -12.04
N GLY A 104 5.33 -9.05 -12.96
CA GLY A 104 5.00 -9.70 -14.24
C GLY A 104 5.56 -8.94 -15.43
N VAL A 105 5.89 -7.65 -15.25
CA VAL A 105 6.63 -6.85 -16.24
C VAL A 105 8.12 -7.20 -16.14
N LYS A 106 8.81 -7.30 -17.28
CA LYS A 106 10.24 -7.62 -17.30
C LYS A 106 11.02 -6.53 -16.58
N ASN A 107 11.77 -6.91 -15.56
CA ASN A 107 12.70 -6.06 -14.82
C ASN A 107 13.96 -5.80 -15.68
N GLY A 108 13.82 -5.08 -16.79
CA GLY A 108 14.94 -4.65 -17.61
C GLY A 108 15.81 -3.60 -16.91
N ASN A 109 16.35 -2.65 -17.68
CA ASN A 109 17.16 -1.55 -17.16
C ASN A 109 16.29 -0.46 -16.52
N CYS A 110 15.57 -0.82 -15.46
CA CYS A 110 14.57 0.00 -14.80
C CYS A 110 15.19 0.81 -13.65
N PRO A 111 14.75 2.05 -13.42
CA PRO A 111 15.20 2.82 -12.27
C PRO A 111 14.82 2.12 -10.96
N ILE A 112 15.77 2.08 -10.02
CA ILE A 112 15.58 1.47 -8.71
C ILE A 112 15.50 2.57 -7.68
N ASP A 113 14.35 2.64 -7.00
CA ASP A 113 14.19 3.49 -5.84
C ASP A 113 14.89 2.84 -4.64
N SER A 114 15.94 3.51 -4.16
CA SER A 114 16.76 2.99 -3.05
C SER A 114 16.10 3.19 -1.68
N LYS A 115 15.17 4.15 -1.56
CA LYS A 115 14.45 4.45 -0.32
C LYS A 115 13.45 3.34 -0.04
N TRP A 116 12.66 2.97 -1.04
CA TRP A 116 11.62 1.95 -0.94
C TRP A 116 12.06 0.56 -1.36
N LYS A 117 13.27 0.44 -1.93
CA LYS A 117 13.79 -0.77 -2.59
C LYS A 117 12.81 -1.29 -3.64
N ILE A 118 12.35 -0.40 -4.52
CA ILE A 118 11.41 -0.75 -5.58
C ILE A 118 12.05 -0.57 -6.94
N ASN A 119 11.95 -1.60 -7.77
CA ASN A 119 12.33 -1.52 -9.17
C ASN A 119 11.12 -0.97 -9.93
N VAL A 120 11.21 0.27 -10.39
CA VAL A 120 10.18 0.97 -11.17
C VAL A 120 10.20 0.41 -12.59
N ASN A 121 9.60 -0.78 -12.73
CA ASN A 121 9.66 -1.57 -13.95
C ASN A 121 8.55 -1.28 -14.96
N ALA A 122 7.59 -0.45 -14.58
CA ALA A 122 6.54 0.09 -15.42
C ALA A 122 6.36 1.56 -15.06
N ASP A 123 6.02 2.36 -16.05
CA ASP A 123 5.64 3.75 -15.86
C ASP A 123 4.12 3.78 -15.63
N LEU A 124 3.70 4.28 -14.46
CA LEU A 124 2.29 4.28 -14.07
C LEU A 124 1.48 5.31 -14.87
N GLU A 125 2.14 6.32 -15.46
CA GLU A 125 1.50 7.34 -16.31
C GLU A 125 1.25 6.84 -17.74
N ASP A 126 2.07 5.92 -18.27
CA ASP A 126 1.96 5.43 -19.66
C ASP A 126 0.90 4.31 -19.83
N GLU A 127 0.43 3.72 -18.73
CA GLU A 127 -0.62 2.68 -18.71
C GLU A 127 -2.06 3.25 -18.61
N LEU A 128 -2.23 4.59 -18.62
CA LEU A 128 -3.51 5.30 -18.52
C LEU A 128 -4.15 5.64 -19.88
#